data_AF-A0A522DKH4-F1
#
_entry.id   AF-A0A522DKH4-F1
#
_cell.length_a   1.000
_cell.length_b   1.000
_cell.length_c   1.000
_cell.angle_alpha   90.00
_cell.angle_beta   90.00
_cell.angle_gamma   90.00
#
_symmetry.space_group_name_H-M   'P 1'
#
loop_
_entity.id
_entity.type
_entity.pdbx_description
1 polymer ?
#
loop_
_entity_poly.entity_id
_entity_poly.type
_entity_poly.pdbx_seq_one_letter_code
_entity_poly.pdbx_strand_id
1 'polypeptide(L)'
;MNKSTLRLIFLTAALSTTSAFAENRAVEININGIGPAVDAAAFGTVKQVIGHAVADGVVDKFIVNGYGIEGGFSACAQASSRTKEFTSFVRQLRTIVPNPDTTAYSLHPVAACTDVATVCTQDVKQCPDGSYVGRVPPSCEFAPCPGN
;
A
#
# COMPACT_ATOMS: atom_id res chain seq x y z
N MET A 1 -29.75 40.82 -49.11
CA MET A 1 -29.86 39.45 -48.55
C MET A 1 -28.62 38.65 -48.93
N ASN A 2 -27.71 38.39 -47.99
CA ASN A 2 -27.24 37.03 -47.72
C ASN A 2 -26.31 37.01 -46.50
N LYS A 3 -26.78 36.31 -45.47
CA LYS A 3 -26.14 36.11 -44.17
C LYS A 3 -25.07 35.03 -44.34
N SER A 4 -23.79 35.38 -44.23
CA SER A 4 -22.73 34.39 -44.07
C SER A 4 -22.42 34.24 -42.59
N THR A 5 -23.10 33.28 -41.99
CA THR A 5 -23.00 32.84 -40.60
C THR A 5 -21.58 32.39 -40.27
N LEU A 6 -20.85 33.23 -39.53
CA LEU A 6 -19.56 32.90 -38.94
C LEU A 6 -19.79 31.88 -37.81
N ARG A 7 -19.58 30.59 -38.11
CA ARG A 7 -19.63 29.53 -37.11
C ARG A 7 -18.43 29.66 -36.18
N LEU A 8 -18.67 30.19 -34.99
CA LEU A 8 -17.74 30.16 -33.86
C LEU A 8 -17.65 28.70 -33.38
N ILE A 9 -16.64 27.97 -33.86
CA ILE A 9 -16.32 26.63 -33.36
C ILE A 9 -15.70 26.85 -31.98
N PHE A 10 -16.50 26.71 -30.92
CA PHE A 10 -15.99 26.55 -29.56
C PHE A 10 -15.26 25.22 -29.52
N LEU A 11 -13.94 25.26 -29.71
CA LEU A 11 -13.05 24.16 -29.40
C LEU A 11 -13.04 24.04 -27.86
N THR A 12 -14.02 23.33 -27.31
CA THR A 12 -14.01 22.91 -25.90
C THR A 12 -12.86 21.94 -25.74
N ALA A 13 -11.66 22.46 -25.48
CA ALA A 13 -10.56 21.69 -24.96
C ALA A 13 -11.02 21.13 -23.61
N ALA A 14 -11.44 19.86 -23.61
CA ALA A 14 -11.62 19.12 -22.38
C ALA A 14 -10.25 19.07 -21.70
N LEU A 15 -10.06 19.91 -20.69
CA LEU A 15 -8.97 19.73 -19.75
C LEU A 15 -9.25 18.42 -19.02
N SER A 16 -8.72 17.34 -19.56
CA SER A 16 -8.54 16.10 -18.82
C SER A 16 -7.66 16.44 -17.63
N THR A 17 -8.27 16.75 -16.48
CA THR A 17 -7.58 16.83 -15.19
C THR A 17 -7.17 15.41 -14.82
N THR A 18 -6.13 14.90 -15.49
CA THR A 18 -5.42 13.73 -14.99
C THR A 18 -4.80 14.17 -13.67
N SER A 19 -5.34 13.69 -12.55
CA SER A 19 -4.74 13.82 -11.22
C SER A 19 -3.34 13.19 -11.26
N ALA A 20 -2.34 13.96 -11.66
CA ALA A 20 -0.96 13.52 -11.86
C ALA A 20 -0.14 13.52 -10.55
N PHE A 21 -0.78 13.19 -9.43
CA PHE A 21 -0.10 13.06 -8.13
C PHE A 21 -0.44 11.72 -7.50
N ALA A 22 -0.12 10.62 -8.18
CA ALA A 22 0.36 9.45 -7.45
C ALA A 22 1.80 9.75 -7.00
N GLU A 23 1.97 10.77 -6.15
CA GLU A 23 3.23 11.00 -5.47
C GLU A 23 3.39 9.83 -4.48
N ASN A 24 4.60 9.29 -4.31
CA ASN A 24 4.88 8.21 -3.35
C ASN A 24 4.66 8.68 -1.90
N ARG A 25 3.39 8.89 -1.53
CA ARG A 25 2.90 9.39 -0.25
C ARG A 25 2.79 8.29 0.79
N ALA A 26 3.29 7.10 0.50
CA ALA A 26 3.31 6.00 1.45
C ALA A 26 4.62 5.21 1.37
N VAL A 27 4.91 4.49 2.45
CA VAL A 27 6.03 3.56 2.54
C VAL A 27 5.56 2.25 3.16
N GLU A 28 5.83 1.15 2.49
CA GLU A 28 5.77 -0.18 3.07
C GLU A 28 7.02 -0.43 3.90
N ILE A 29 6.81 -0.95 5.11
CA ILE A 29 7.82 -1.19 6.13
C ILE A 29 7.74 -2.66 6.48
N ASN A 30 8.80 -3.41 6.16
CA ASN A 30 8.88 -4.83 6.44
C ASN A 30 10.10 -5.07 7.33
N ILE A 31 9.86 -5.53 8.56
CA ILE A 31 10.91 -5.97 9.47
C ILE A 31 10.54 -7.36 9.99
N ASN A 32 11.28 -8.39 9.58
CA ASN A 32 10.94 -9.79 9.84
C ASN A 32 12.17 -10.56 10.32
N GLY A 33 11.96 -11.56 11.18
CA GLY A 33 12.99 -12.56 11.49
C GLY A 33 13.27 -13.47 10.29
N ILE A 34 14.53 -13.89 10.09
CA ILE A 34 14.94 -14.81 9.00
C ILE A 34 15.23 -16.24 9.49
N GLY A 35 14.67 -16.62 10.64
CA GLY A 35 14.85 -17.93 11.27
C GLY A 35 14.97 -17.77 12.78
N PRO A 36 15.90 -16.93 13.27
CA PRO A 36 15.87 -16.41 14.63
C PRO A 36 14.84 -15.28 14.79
N ALA A 37 14.54 -14.97 16.05
CA ALA A 37 13.75 -13.80 16.42
C ALA A 37 14.38 -12.49 15.91
N VAL A 38 13.53 -11.51 15.64
CA VAL A 38 13.95 -10.19 15.17
C VAL A 38 14.91 -9.53 16.16
N ASP A 39 15.87 -8.74 15.66
CA ASP A 39 16.68 -7.83 16.47
C ASP A 39 15.78 -6.92 17.29
N ALA A 40 15.68 -7.20 18.59
CA ALA A 40 14.73 -6.53 19.48
C ALA A 40 15.02 -5.03 19.63
N ALA A 41 16.29 -4.60 19.57
CA ALA A 41 16.67 -3.21 19.69
C ALA A 41 16.31 -2.43 18.43
N ALA A 42 16.62 -2.98 17.25
CA ALA A 42 16.24 -2.39 15.98
C ALA A 42 14.70 -2.36 15.83
N PHE A 43 14.02 -3.45 16.16
CA PHE A 43 12.56 -3.52 16.15
C PHE A 43 11.91 -2.51 17.11
N GLY A 44 12.47 -2.34 18.30
CA GLY A 44 12.07 -1.30 19.26
C GLY A 44 12.19 0.10 18.66
N THR A 45 13.32 0.38 17.99
CA THR A 45 13.58 1.67 17.34
C THR A 45 12.62 1.95 16.19
N VAL A 46 12.35 0.95 15.33
CA VAL A 46 11.36 1.07 14.24
C VAL A 46 9.98 1.45 14.81
N LYS A 47 9.51 0.75 15.85
CA LYS A 47 8.24 1.05 16.51
C LYS A 47 8.21 2.46 17.09
N GLN A 48 9.30 2.91 17.71
CA GLN A 48 9.38 4.24 18.28
C GLN A 48 9.30 5.34 17.21
N VAL A 49 10.07 5.20 16.12
CA VAL A 49 10.07 6.16 15.00
C VAL A 49 8.68 6.27 14.38
N ILE A 50 8.01 5.14 14.15
CA ILE A 50 6.63 5.11 13.64
C ILE A 50 5.66 5.73 14.65
N GLY A 51 5.76 5.36 15.93
CA GLY A 51 4.88 5.88 16.99
C GLY A 51 4.94 7.40 17.12
N HIS A 52 6.14 7.99 17.05
CA HIS A 52 6.30 9.45 17.02
C HIS A 52 5.67 10.07 15.78
N ALA A 53 5.90 9.51 14.59
CA ALA A 53 5.33 10.06 13.36
C ALA A 53 3.79 9.99 13.33
N VAL A 54 3.19 8.94 13.89
CA VAL A 54 1.73 8.82 14.06
C VAL A 54 1.22 9.84 15.09
N ALA A 55 1.87 9.94 16.26
CA ALA A 55 1.47 10.88 17.31
C ALA A 55 1.55 12.35 16.86
N ASP A 56 2.55 12.70 16.05
CA ASP A 56 2.78 14.06 15.53
C ASP A 56 1.95 14.39 14.28
N GLY A 57 1.08 13.47 13.82
CA GLY A 57 0.23 13.64 12.65
C GLY A 57 0.99 13.70 11.32
N VAL A 58 2.23 13.17 11.28
CA VAL A 58 3.01 13.02 10.05
C VAL A 58 2.49 11.84 9.22
N VAL A 59 2.06 10.78 9.90
CA VAL A 59 1.39 9.61 9.31
C VAL A 59 -0.09 9.66 9.69
N ASP A 60 -0.99 9.74 8.69
CA ASP A 60 -2.45 9.79 8.92
C ASP A 60 -3.15 8.44 8.71
N LYS A 61 -2.53 7.54 7.95
CA LYS A 61 -2.98 6.16 7.76
C LYS A 61 -1.82 5.21 8.03
N PHE A 62 -1.96 4.36 9.04
CA PHE A 62 -1.02 3.29 9.34
C PHE A 62 -1.76 1.96 9.32
N ILE A 63 -1.36 1.07 8.41
CA ILE A 63 -1.97 -0.25 8.23
C ILE A 63 -0.95 -1.29 8.60
N VAL A 64 -1.29 -2.22 9.49
CA VAL A 64 -0.48 -3.41 9.77
C VAL A 64 -1.02 -4.55 8.92
N ASN A 65 -0.19 -5.08 8.03
CA ASN A 65 -0.54 -6.16 7.10
C ASN A 65 -0.30 -7.54 7.72
N GLY A 66 0.63 -7.64 8.66
CA GLY A 66 0.92 -8.89 9.37
C GLY A 66 1.97 -8.73 10.46
N TYR A 67 2.05 -9.70 11.37
CA TYR A 67 2.99 -9.74 12.48
C TYR A 67 3.64 -11.12 12.60
N GLY A 68 4.90 -11.14 13.05
CA GLY A 68 5.63 -12.37 13.37
C GLY A 68 5.44 -12.78 14.83
N ILE A 69 5.35 -14.09 15.10
CA ILE A 69 5.30 -14.62 16.48
C ILE A 69 6.60 -14.37 17.26
N GLU A 70 7.72 -14.24 16.54
CA GLU A 70 9.05 -13.92 17.10
C GLU A 70 9.41 -12.43 16.95
N GLY A 71 8.38 -11.59 16.84
CA GLY A 71 8.52 -10.16 16.57
C GLY A 71 8.66 -9.85 15.08
N GLY A 72 8.58 -8.55 14.77
CA GLY A 72 8.49 -8.08 13.39
C GLY A 72 7.07 -7.81 12.93
N PHE A 73 6.96 -7.05 11.85
CA PHE A 73 5.70 -6.78 11.16
C PHE A 73 5.94 -6.40 9.70
N SER A 74 4.88 -6.51 8.91
CA SER A 74 4.71 -5.79 7.65
C SER A 74 3.63 -4.73 7.85
N ALA A 75 3.91 -3.50 7.43
CA ALA A 75 2.98 -2.38 7.57
C ALA A 75 3.13 -1.38 6.43
N CYS A 76 2.14 -0.52 6.27
CA CYS A 76 2.22 0.64 5.40
C CYS A 76 1.93 1.90 6.20
N ALA A 77 2.77 2.92 6.03
CA ALA A 77 2.58 4.25 6.59
C ALA A 77 2.34 5.26 5.47
N GLN A 78 1.22 5.96 5.50
CA GLN A 78 0.87 6.99 4.55
C GLN A 78 1.03 8.39 5.16
N ALA A 79 1.64 9.27 4.40
CA ALA A 79 1.80 10.67 4.71
C ALA A 79 0.45 11.38 4.81
N SER A 80 0.35 12.26 5.81
CA SER A 80 -0.63 13.34 5.82
C SER A 80 -0.24 14.45 4.83
N SER A 81 -0.80 15.66 5.00
CA SER A 81 -0.34 16.85 4.27
C SER A 81 1.09 17.28 4.62
N ARG A 82 1.74 16.68 5.62
CA ARG A 82 3.09 17.02 6.11
C ARG A 82 4.21 16.28 5.35
N THR A 83 4.33 16.51 4.04
CA THR A 83 5.21 15.73 3.14
C THR A 83 6.70 15.86 3.43
N LYS A 84 7.17 17.02 3.92
CA LYS A 84 8.58 17.24 4.29
C LYS A 84 8.97 16.44 5.53
N GLU A 85 8.11 16.47 6.54
CA GLU A 85 8.25 15.70 7.77
C GLU A 85 8.16 14.20 7.48
N PHE A 86 7.25 13.79 6.59
CA PHE A 86 7.16 12.41 6.13
C PHE A 86 8.46 11.94 5.46
N THR A 87 9.07 12.78 4.61
CA THR A 87 10.37 12.48 4.01
C THR A 87 11.47 12.30 5.08
N SER A 88 11.44 13.12 6.14
CA SER A 88 12.36 12.98 7.28
C SER A 88 12.12 11.69 8.05
N PHE A 89 10.86 11.33 8.28
CA PHE A 89 10.45 10.06 8.90
C PHE A 89 10.98 8.86 8.10
N VAL A 90 10.79 8.82 6.79
CA VAL A 90 11.33 7.74 5.94
C VAL A 90 12.86 7.71 5.98
N ARG A 91 13.52 8.88 6.00
CA ARG A 91 14.98 8.95 6.16
C ARG A 91 15.42 8.37 7.50
N GLN A 92 14.72 8.68 8.58
CA GLN A 92 15.02 8.14 9.91
C GLN A 92 14.88 6.62 9.93
N LEU A 93 13.81 6.07 9.34
CA LEU A 93 13.65 4.62 9.19
C LEU A 93 14.81 3.97 8.43
N ARG A 94 15.34 4.62 7.39
CA ARG A 94 16.50 4.12 6.61
C ARG A 94 17.82 4.09 7.39
N THR A 95 17.93 4.86 8.48
CA THR A 95 19.15 4.84 9.32
C THR A 95 19.21 3.65 10.26
N ILE A 96 18.09 2.94 10.44
CA ILE A 96 18.04 1.75 11.28
C ILE A 96 18.66 0.59 10.50
N VAL A 97 19.74 0.03 11.05
CA VAL A 97 20.44 -1.13 10.49
C VAL A 97 20.34 -2.27 11.50
N PRO A 98 19.38 -3.20 11.34
CA PRO A 98 19.27 -4.38 12.19
C PRO A 98 20.42 -5.37 11.96
N ASN A 99 20.59 -6.32 12.88
CA ASN A 99 21.47 -7.46 12.63
C ASN A 99 21.02 -8.27 11.39
N PRO A 100 21.83 -8.36 10.33
CA PRO A 100 21.47 -9.06 9.10
C PRO A 100 21.39 -10.58 9.26
N ASP A 101 21.98 -11.16 10.31
CA ASP A 101 21.92 -12.61 10.57
C ASP A 101 20.58 -13.05 11.19
N THR A 102 19.82 -12.10 11.75
CA THR A 102 18.54 -12.39 12.41
C THR A 102 17.36 -11.69 11.75
N THR A 103 17.59 -10.58 11.04
CA THR A 103 16.52 -9.67 10.63
C THR A 103 16.62 -9.27 9.16
N ALA A 104 15.55 -9.51 8.41
CA ALA A 104 15.32 -8.88 7.11
C ALA A 104 14.53 -7.59 7.30
N TYR A 105 15.12 -6.46 6.90
CA TYR A 105 14.48 -5.15 6.97
C TYR A 105 14.50 -4.45 5.60
N SER A 106 13.33 -3.98 5.17
CA SER A 106 13.19 -3.26 3.90
C SER A 106 12.10 -2.19 3.97
N LEU A 107 12.30 -1.15 3.16
CA LEU A 107 11.39 -0.02 3.00
C LEU A 107 11.09 0.14 1.52
N HIS A 108 9.82 0.09 1.13
CA HIS A 108 9.40 0.25 -0.26
C HIS A 108 8.45 1.45 -0.41
N PRO A 109 8.82 2.51 -1.15
CA PRO A 109 7.90 3.60 -1.43
C PRO A 109 6.72 3.11 -2.26
N VAL A 110 5.50 3.49 -1.89
CA VAL A 110 4.27 3.14 -2.62
C VAL A 110 3.36 4.37 -2.76
N ALA A 111 2.46 4.33 -3.74
CA ALA A 111 1.56 5.46 -4.03
C ALA A 111 0.52 5.70 -2.93
N ALA A 112 0.09 4.66 -2.21
CA ALA A 112 -0.86 4.78 -1.11
C ALA A 112 -0.84 3.51 -0.27
N CYS A 113 -1.29 3.61 0.99
CA CYS A 113 -1.62 2.44 1.78
C CYS A 113 -3.00 1.92 1.37
N THR A 114 -3.00 0.86 0.56
CA THR A 114 -4.20 0.12 0.25
C THR A 114 -4.60 -0.68 1.49
N ASP A 115 -5.87 -0.57 1.90
CA ASP A 115 -6.41 -1.58 2.80
C ASP A 115 -6.23 -2.92 2.11
N VAL A 116 -5.58 -3.86 2.80
CA VAL A 116 -5.14 -5.16 2.29
C VAL A 116 -6.19 -5.70 1.33
N ALA A 117 -5.76 -6.13 0.14
CA ALA A 117 -6.60 -6.84 -0.81
C ALA A 117 -7.47 -7.83 -0.03
N THR A 118 -8.80 -7.66 -0.07
CA THR A 118 -9.75 -8.45 0.74
C THR A 118 -9.34 -9.92 0.66
N VAL A 119 -8.80 -10.48 1.75
CA VAL A 119 -8.32 -11.86 1.72
C VAL A 119 -9.54 -12.76 1.82
N CYS A 120 -9.82 -13.47 0.74
CA CYS A 120 -10.94 -14.38 0.69
C CYS A 120 -10.58 -15.72 1.33
N THR A 121 -11.58 -16.41 1.86
CA THR A 121 -11.43 -17.80 2.32
C THR A 121 -10.98 -18.68 1.16
N GLN A 122 -10.19 -19.72 1.45
CA GLN A 122 -9.67 -20.67 0.45
C GLN A 122 -10.71 -21.72 0.04
N ASP A 123 -11.99 -21.34 0.02
CA ASP A 123 -13.07 -22.21 -0.43
C ASP A 123 -12.97 -22.42 -1.94
N VAL A 124 -13.34 -23.62 -2.39
CA VAL A 124 -13.44 -23.95 -3.81
C VAL A 124 -14.86 -24.36 -4.17
N LYS A 125 -15.30 -23.94 -5.36
CA LYS A 125 -16.56 -24.38 -5.97
C LYS A 125 -16.23 -25.23 -7.19
N GLN A 126 -16.84 -26.40 -7.29
CA GLN A 126 -16.74 -27.24 -8.48
C GLN A 126 -17.64 -26.69 -9.59
N CYS A 127 -17.11 -26.63 -10.80
CA CYS A 127 -17.79 -26.21 -12.02
C CYS A 127 -18.39 -27.40 -12.77
N PRO A 128 -19.39 -27.18 -13.66
CA PRO A 128 -20.02 -28.27 -14.41
C PRO A 128 -19.08 -29.09 -15.29
N ASP A 129 -17.98 -28.49 -15.75
CA ASP A 129 -16.89 -29.14 -16.50
C ASP A 129 -15.96 -29.99 -15.62
N GLY A 130 -16.19 -30.01 -14.31
CA GLY A 130 -15.38 -30.71 -13.31
C GLY A 130 -14.19 -29.90 -12.79
N SER A 131 -13.94 -28.68 -13.28
CA SER A 131 -12.91 -27.79 -12.75
C SER A 131 -13.29 -27.18 -11.40
N TYR A 132 -12.36 -26.48 -10.76
CA TYR A 132 -12.59 -25.78 -9.49
C TYR A 132 -12.20 -24.31 -9.59
N VAL A 133 -13.01 -23.45 -9.00
CA VAL A 133 -12.78 -22.00 -8.90
C VAL A 133 -12.76 -21.56 -7.44
N GLY A 134 -11.85 -20.64 -7.11
CA GLY A 134 -11.76 -20.03 -5.78
C GLY A 134 -12.53 -18.70 -5.69
N ARG A 135 -12.54 -18.11 -4.50
CA ARG A 135 -13.07 -16.75 -4.28
C ARG A 135 -12.10 -15.68 -4.78
N VAL A 136 -12.63 -14.59 -5.34
CA VAL A 136 -11.85 -13.45 -5.85
C VAL A 136 -12.18 -12.14 -5.13
N PRO A 137 -11.16 -11.37 -4.69
CA PRO A 137 -11.38 -10.02 -4.15
C PRO A 137 -11.98 -9.07 -5.20
N PRO A 138 -12.69 -7.99 -4.82
CA PRO A 138 -12.90 -7.50 -3.46
C PRO A 138 -14.17 -8.04 -2.76
N SER A 139 -15.10 -8.65 -3.51
CA SER A 139 -16.37 -9.16 -2.97
C SER A 139 -16.25 -10.56 -2.35
N CYS A 140 -15.16 -11.27 -2.64
CA CYS A 140 -14.96 -12.67 -2.24
C CYS A 140 -16.04 -13.62 -2.76
N GLU A 141 -16.58 -13.33 -3.94
CA GLU A 141 -17.43 -14.23 -4.70
C GLU A 141 -16.58 -15.25 -5.47
N PHE A 142 -17.15 -16.40 -5.81
CA PHE A 142 -16.47 -17.39 -6.65
C PHE A 142 -16.18 -16.82 -8.04
N ALA A 143 -14.97 -17.03 -8.55
CA ALA A 143 -14.65 -16.72 -9.94
C ALA A 143 -15.61 -17.47 -10.89
N PRO A 144 -15.92 -16.91 -12.08
CA PRO A 144 -16.72 -17.61 -13.06
C PRO A 144 -16.05 -18.91 -13.49
N CYS A 145 -16.85 -19.94 -13.74
CA CYS A 145 -16.36 -21.20 -14.28
C CYS A 145 -15.74 -20.99 -15.67
N PRO A 146 -14.70 -21.75 -16.04
CA PRO A 146 -14.21 -21.78 -17.41
C PRO A 146 -15.37 -22.08 -18.37
N GLY A 147 -15.42 -21.40 -19.51
CA GLY A 147 -16.48 -21.61 -20.49
C GLY A 147 -16.31 -22.93 -21.22
N ASN A 148 -17.35 -23.77 -21.17
CA ASN A 148 -17.80 -24.62 -22.27
C ASN A 148 -19.33 -24.71 -22.21
#